data_AF-A0A4R0PTX4-F1
#
_entry.id   AF-A0A4R0PTX4-F1
#
_cell.length_a   1.000
_cell.length_b   1.000
_cell.length_c   1.000
_cell.angle_alpha   90.00
_cell.angle_beta   90.00
_cell.angle_gamma   90.00
#
_symmetry.space_group_name_H-M   'P 1'
#
loop_
_entity.id
_entity.type
_entity.pdbx_description
1 polymer ?
#
loop_
_entity_poly.entity_id
_entity_poly.type
_entity_poly.pdbx_seq_one_letter_code
_entity_poly.pdbx_strand_id
1 'polypeptide(L)'
;MNEDKRQKALDLIKQGLETVRDREYTEIAEIPSDDLNLLQVKYSFVHDGIEGIFTVIGQSHEEESDTGEGLLKYSLFSQFDEDSVHYQSMTAKEQVDNDLLNVEEYLHRHINEG
;
A
#
# COMPACT_ATOMS: atom_id res chain seq x y z
N MET A 1 1.68 -15.66 8.68
CA MET A 1 0.65 -14.60 8.60
C MET A 1 -0.75 -15.23 8.59
N ASN A 2 -1.74 -14.65 9.27
CA ASN A 2 -3.14 -15.11 9.28
C ASN A 2 -4.06 -14.09 8.60
N GLU A 3 -5.27 -14.51 8.22
CA GLU A 3 -6.28 -13.67 7.55
C GLU A 3 -6.61 -12.39 8.34
N ASP A 4 -6.71 -12.44 9.67
CA ASP A 4 -6.93 -11.24 10.49
C ASP A 4 -5.82 -10.19 10.33
N LYS A 5 -4.54 -10.62 10.31
CA LYS A 5 -3.41 -9.71 10.12
C LYS A 5 -3.39 -9.15 8.70
N ARG A 6 -3.82 -9.95 7.71
CA ARG A 6 -3.99 -9.49 6.33
C ARG A 6 -5.04 -8.40 6.24
N GLN A 7 -6.22 -8.63 6.80
CA GLN A 7 -7.31 -7.67 6.76
C GLN A 7 -6.91 -6.38 7.50
N LYS A 8 -6.26 -6.50 8.65
CA LYS A 8 -5.71 -5.36 9.38
C LYS A 8 -4.71 -4.56 8.55
N ALA A 9 -3.82 -5.23 7.80
CA ALA A 9 -2.89 -4.55 6.91
C ALA A 9 -3.60 -3.78 5.80
N LEU A 10 -4.62 -4.38 5.18
CA LEU A 10 -5.44 -3.71 4.16
C LEU A 10 -6.14 -2.47 4.70
N ASP A 11 -6.74 -2.57 5.88
CA ASP A 11 -7.42 -1.44 6.53
C ASP A 11 -6.44 -0.30 6.86
N LEU A 12 -5.23 -0.63 7.34
CA LEU A 12 -4.20 0.35 7.64
C LEU A 12 -3.63 1.02 6.39
N ILE A 13 -3.45 0.27 5.29
CA ILE A 13 -3.03 0.84 3.99
C ILE A 13 -4.07 1.83 3.49
N LYS A 14 -5.35 1.44 3.56
CA LYS A 14 -6.47 2.31 3.17
C LYS A 14 -6.49 3.60 3.99
N GLN A 15 -6.44 3.49 5.32
CA GLN A 15 -6.39 4.65 6.21
C GLN A 15 -5.17 5.53 5.92
N GLY A 16 -3.99 4.93 5.71
CA GLY A 16 -2.79 5.67 5.34
C GLY A 16 -2.97 6.49 4.06
N LEU A 17 -3.50 5.87 3.00
CA LEU A 17 -3.78 6.55 1.73
C LEU A 17 -4.85 7.65 1.87
N GLU A 18 -5.91 7.41 2.65
CA GLU A 18 -6.96 8.40 2.93
C GLU A 18 -6.45 9.62 3.72
N THR A 19 -5.33 9.48 4.45
CA THR A 19 -4.71 10.61 5.16
C THR A 19 -3.82 11.49 4.29
N VAL A 20 -3.49 11.05 3.07
CA VAL A 20 -2.73 11.86 2.12
C VAL A 20 -3.59 13.03 1.67
N ARG A 21 -3.13 14.26 1.97
CA ARG A 21 -3.90 15.48 1.68
C ARG A 21 -3.69 16.00 0.28
N ASP A 22 -2.55 15.67 -0.32
CA ASP A 22 -2.17 16.14 -1.64
C ASP A 22 -2.88 15.36 -2.76
N ARG A 23 -3.40 14.15 -2.48
CA ARG A 23 -3.98 13.25 -3.47
C ARG A 23 -5.21 12.55 -2.94
N GLU A 24 -6.25 12.49 -3.78
CA GLU A 24 -7.45 11.73 -3.47
C GLU A 24 -7.31 10.31 -4.00
N TYR A 25 -7.09 9.35 -3.09
CA TYR A 25 -7.03 7.93 -3.42
C TYR A 25 -8.42 7.30 -3.29
N THR A 26 -8.78 6.47 -4.27
CA THR A 26 -10.02 5.69 -4.25
C THR A 26 -9.70 4.22 -4.53
N GLU A 27 -10.10 3.34 -3.62
CA GLU A 27 -9.99 1.90 -3.81
C GLU A 27 -10.92 1.45 -4.95
N ILE A 28 -10.38 0.70 -5.90
CA ILE A 28 -11.13 0.15 -7.04
C ILE A 28 -11.49 -1.31 -6.76
N ALA A 29 -10.49 -2.13 -6.41
CA ALA A 29 -10.67 -3.55 -6.17
C ALA A 29 -9.48 -4.17 -5.43
N GLU A 30 -9.76 -5.06 -4.48
CA GLU A 30 -8.76 -6.01 -3.99
C GLU A 30 -8.53 -7.11 -5.04
N ILE A 31 -7.26 -7.43 -5.31
CA ILE A 31 -6.85 -8.51 -6.19
C ILE A 31 -6.55 -9.74 -5.31
N PRO A 32 -7.33 -10.83 -5.44
CA PRO A 32 -7.10 -12.01 -4.63
C PRO A 32 -5.74 -12.63 -4.96
N SER A 33 -5.02 -13.02 -3.91
CA SER A 33 -3.74 -13.72 -3.98
C SER A 33 -3.81 -14.99 -3.14
N ASP A 34 -3.29 -16.09 -3.69
CA ASP A 34 -3.09 -17.37 -2.98
C ASP A 34 -1.94 -17.30 -1.97
N ASP A 35 -1.01 -16.35 -2.14
CA ASP A 35 0.04 -16.09 -1.16
C ASP A 35 -0.50 -15.15 -0.08
N LEU A 36 -0.61 -15.68 1.14
CA LEU A 36 -1.06 -14.94 2.31
C LEU A 36 -0.10 -13.79 2.67
N ASN A 37 1.16 -13.84 2.27
CA ASN A 37 2.14 -12.78 2.51
C ASN A 37 2.06 -11.66 1.48
N LEU A 38 1.27 -11.84 0.42
CA LEU A 38 1.10 -10.88 -0.66
C LEU A 38 -0.29 -10.27 -0.60
N LEU A 39 -0.35 -8.94 -0.53
CA LEU A 39 -1.57 -8.18 -0.71
C LEU A 39 -1.47 -7.34 -1.98
N GLN A 40 -2.57 -7.26 -2.72
CA GLN A 40 -2.65 -6.51 -3.96
C GLN A 40 -3.98 -5.78 -3.99
N VAL A 41 -3.94 -4.45 -4.10
CA VAL A 41 -5.15 -3.63 -4.15
C VAL A 41 -5.00 -2.58 -5.22
N LYS A 42 -5.98 -2.50 -6.11
CA LYS A 42 -6.04 -1.52 -7.17
C LYS A 42 -6.67 -0.23 -6.66
N TYR A 43 -6.03 0.89 -6.95
CA TYR A 43 -6.45 2.24 -6.57
C TYR A 43 -6.47 3.15 -7.81
N SER A 44 -7.39 4.10 -7.82
CA SER A 44 -7.23 5.33 -8.59
C SER A 44 -6.74 6.46 -7.69
N PHE A 45 -6.07 7.43 -8.31
CA PHE A 45 -5.74 8.69 -7.66
C PHE A 45 -6.12 9.87 -8.55
N VAL A 46 -6.43 11.00 -7.92
CA VAL A 46 -6.59 12.30 -8.57
C VAL A 46 -5.65 13.30 -7.92
N HIS A 47 -4.87 14.02 -8.73
CA HIS A 47 -3.96 15.08 -8.29
C HIS A 47 -3.89 16.20 -9.33
N ASP A 48 -4.22 17.45 -8.96
CA ASP A 48 -4.15 18.61 -9.87
C ASP A 48 -4.79 18.38 -11.26
N GLY A 49 -5.89 17.61 -11.32
CA GLY A 49 -6.60 17.26 -12.56
C GLY A 49 -5.98 16.12 -13.39
N ILE A 50 -4.96 15.45 -12.85
CA ILE A 50 -4.33 14.24 -13.38
C ILE A 50 -4.95 13.04 -12.68
N GLU A 51 -5.48 12.08 -13.44
CA GLU A 51 -6.12 10.87 -12.92
C GLU A 51 -5.35 9.61 -13.35
N GLY A 52 -4.96 8.77 -12.41
CA GLY A 52 -4.23 7.54 -12.71
C GLY A 52 -4.75 6.34 -11.96
N ILE A 53 -4.49 5.16 -12.51
CA ILE A 53 -4.74 3.86 -11.89
C ILE A 53 -3.41 3.16 -11.64
N PHE A 54 -3.30 2.55 -10.46
CA PHE A 54 -2.17 1.75 -10.06
C PHE A 54 -2.60 0.64 -9.08
N THR A 55 -1.74 -0.35 -8.92
CA THR A 55 -1.89 -1.42 -7.94
C THR A 55 -0.86 -1.23 -6.84
N VAL A 56 -1.32 -1.20 -5.60
CA VAL A 56 -0.47 -1.30 -4.40
C VAL A 56 -0.19 -2.77 -4.16
N ILE A 57 1.09 -3.11 -4.10
CA ILE A 57 1.58 -4.46 -3.79
C ILE A 57 2.26 -4.40 -2.44
N GLY A 58 1.72 -5.10 -1.45
CA GLY A 58 2.35 -5.26 -0.14
C GLY A 58 2.91 -6.67 0.01
N GLN A 59 4.18 -6.76 0.42
CA GLN A 59 4.83 -8.03 0.72
C GLN A 59 5.21 -8.09 2.19
N SER A 60 4.62 -9.03 2.92
CA SER A 60 4.89 -9.21 4.34
C SER A 60 6.17 -10.00 4.56
N HIS A 61 6.96 -9.59 5.54
CA HIS A 61 8.09 -10.36 6.05
C HIS A 61 8.16 -10.24 7.57
N GLU A 62 8.68 -11.28 8.21
CA GLU A 62 8.95 -11.28 9.65
C GLU A 62 10.39 -10.84 9.88
N GLU A 63 10.59 -9.81 10.70
CA GLU A 63 11.91 -9.41 11.18
C GLU A 63 12.04 -9.70 12.68
N GLU A 64 13.22 -10.14 13.08
CA GLU A 64 13.54 -10.35 14.49
C GLU A 64 13.77 -8.99 15.17
N SER A 65 13.01 -8.73 16.24
CA SER A 65 13.22 -7.54 17.07
C SER A 65 14.42 -7.70 17.98
N ASP A 66 14.93 -6.57 18.47
CA ASP A 66 15.92 -6.51 19.56
C ASP A 66 15.44 -7.22 20.85
N THR A 67 14.12 -7.35 21.02
CA THR A 67 13.48 -8.08 22.14
C THR A 67 13.26 -9.58 21.88
N GLY A 68 13.59 -10.08 20.69
CA GLY A 68 13.35 -11.47 20.27
C GLY A 68 11.90 -11.78 19.86
N GLU A 69 11.01 -10.79 19.85
CA GLU A 69 9.68 -10.92 19.28
C GLU A 69 9.71 -10.71 17.76
N GLY A 70 9.03 -11.56 16.99
CA GLY A 70 8.91 -11.38 15.55
C GLY A 70 7.99 -10.20 15.21
N LEU A 71 8.52 -9.17 14.57
CA LEU A 71 7.74 -8.04 14.07
C LEU A 71 7.30 -8.34 12.65
N LEU A 72 5.99 -8.20 12.40
CA LEU A 72 5.47 -8.20 11.06
C LEU A 72 5.76 -6.84 10.43
N LYS A 73 6.40 -6.87 9.26
CA LYS A 73 6.59 -5.71 8.41
C LYS A 73 6.06 -5.99 7.02
N TYR A 74 5.76 -4.93 6.29
CA TYR A 74 5.40 -5.00 4.88
C TYR A 74 6.23 -4.02 4.08
N SER A 75 6.69 -4.44 2.92
CA SER A 75 7.18 -3.50 1.90
C SER A 75 6.04 -3.18 0.94
N LEU A 76 5.75 -1.89 0.72
CA LEU A 76 4.72 -1.41 -0.20
C LEU A 76 5.34 -0.92 -1.51
N PHE A 77 4.77 -1.35 -2.63
CA PHE A 77 5.22 -0.97 -3.97
C PHE A 77 4.04 -0.52 -4.83
N SER A 78 4.26 0.47 -5.69
CA SER A 78 3.30 0.83 -6.73
C SER A 78 3.64 0.15 -8.06
N GLN A 79 2.62 -0.48 -8.66
CA GLN A 79 2.65 -0.96 -10.04
C GLN A 79 1.59 -0.20 -10.85
N PHE A 80 2.02 0.68 -11.75
CA PHE A 80 1.10 1.37 -12.65
C PHE A 80 0.65 0.42 -13.76
N ASP A 81 -0.65 0.38 -14.04
CA ASP A 81 -1.20 -0.42 -15.14
C ASP A 81 -0.89 0.27 -16.49
N GLU A 82 -0.50 -0.49 -17.51
CA GLU A 82 -0.15 0.04 -18.84
C GLU A 82 -1.31 0.80 -19.52
N ASP A 83 -2.54 0.47 -19.14
CA ASP A 83 -3.78 1.10 -19.63
C ASP A 83 -4.14 2.42 -18.91
N SER A 84 -3.33 2.85 -17.93
CA SER A 84 -3.56 4.10 -17.19
C SER A 84 -3.20 5.32 -18.05
N VAL A 85 -4.08 6.34 -18.06
CA VAL A 85 -3.93 7.59 -18.84
C VAL A 85 -2.61 8.31 -18.56
N HIS A 86 -1.96 8.01 -17.43
CA HIS A 86 -0.66 8.55 -17.03
C HIS A 86 0.39 7.49 -16.68
N TYR A 87 0.28 6.27 -17.24
CA TYR A 87 1.23 5.16 -17.04
C TYR A 87 2.72 5.58 -17.19
N GLN A 88 3.04 6.46 -18.14
CA GLN A 88 4.41 6.92 -18.40
C GLN A 88 4.83 8.17 -17.61
N SER A 89 3.96 8.72 -16.76
CA SER A 89 4.31 9.90 -15.96
C SER A 89 5.24 9.49 -14.82
N MET A 90 6.55 9.69 -15.02
CA MET A 90 7.55 9.47 -13.96
C MET A 90 7.21 10.27 -12.70
N THR A 91 6.73 11.51 -12.87
CA THR A 91 6.34 12.37 -11.75
C THR A 91 5.19 11.80 -10.94
N ALA A 92 4.15 11.26 -11.59
CA ALA A 92 3.03 10.65 -10.89
C ALA A 92 3.47 9.39 -10.14
N LYS A 93 4.35 8.59 -10.75
CA LYS A 93 4.93 7.42 -10.09
C LYS A 93 5.75 7.79 -8.86
N GLU A 94 6.67 8.73 -8.98
CA GLU A 94 7.49 9.19 -7.84
C GLU A 94 6.62 9.73 -6.71
N GLN A 95 5.56 10.48 -7.04
CA GLN A 95 4.61 10.98 -6.06
C GLN A 95 3.86 9.87 -5.32
N VAL A 96 3.32 8.89 -6.03
CA VAL A 96 2.64 7.74 -5.41
C VAL A 96 3.63 6.92 -4.58
N ASP A 97 4.84 6.68 -5.06
CA ASP A 97 5.87 5.95 -4.31
C ASP A 97 6.23 6.68 -3.01
N ASN A 98 6.35 8.02 -3.02
CA ASN A 98 6.58 8.80 -1.80
C ASN A 98 5.41 8.69 -0.79
N ASP A 99 4.17 8.64 -1.25
CA ASP A 99 3.04 8.43 -0.34
C ASP A 99 3.07 7.03 0.25
N LEU A 100 3.34 6.01 -0.56
CA LEU A 100 3.43 4.63 -0.10
C LEU A 100 4.52 4.44 0.94
N LEU A 101 5.63 5.18 0.88
CA LEU A 101 6.64 5.19 1.95
C LEU A 101 6.06 5.69 3.27
N ASN A 102 5.28 6.77 3.25
CA ASN A 102 4.62 7.28 4.46
C ASN A 102 3.56 6.30 4.99
N VAL A 103 2.81 5.65 4.08
CA VAL A 103 1.83 4.62 4.42
C VAL A 103 2.51 3.39 5.01
N GLU A 104 3.67 2.99 4.49
CA GLU A 104 4.47 1.89 5.01
C GLU A 104 4.93 2.17 6.44
N GLU A 105 5.44 3.37 6.71
CA GLU A 105 5.81 3.78 8.07
C GLU A 105 4.60 3.75 9.02
N TYR A 106 3.45 4.25 8.57
CA TYR A 106 2.20 4.21 9.33
C TYR A 106 1.77 2.77 9.64
N LEU A 107 1.77 1.92 8.61
CA LEU A 107 1.46 0.50 8.73
C LEU A 107 2.37 -0.20 9.73
N HIS A 108 3.69 0.01 9.69
CA HIS A 108 4.63 -0.64 10.61
C HIS A 108 4.39 -0.25 12.07
N ARG A 109 4.00 1.01 12.32
CA ARG A 109 3.68 1.50 13.67
C ARG A 109 2.44 0.81 14.25
N HIS A 110 1.44 0.51 13.42
CA HIS A 110 0.14 0.04 13.89
C HIS A 110 -0.10 -1.47 13.68
N ILE A 111 0.58 -2.12 12.74
CA ILE A 111 0.30 -3.52 12.39
C ILE A 111 0.59 -4.49 13.54
N ASN A 112 1.58 -4.17 14.37
CA ASN A 112 1.97 -4.93 15.55
C ASN A 112 1.23 -4.49 16.83
N GLU A 113 0.39 -3.46 16.77
CA GLU A 113 -0.47 -3.04 17.91
C GLU A 113 -1.70 -3.95 17.99
N GLY A 114 -1.67 -5.01 18.81
CA GLY A 114 -2.81 -5.91 18.96
C GLY A 114 -2.51 -7.15 19.78
#